data_AF-A0AAX2UL69-F1
#
_entry.id   AF-A0AAX2UL69-F1
#
_cell.length_a   1.000
_cell.length_b   1.000
_cell.length_c   1.000
_cell.angle_alpha   90.00
_cell.angle_beta   90.00
_cell.angle_gamma   90.00
#
_symmetry.space_group_name_H-M   'P 1'
#
loop_
_entity.id
_entity.type
_entity.pdbx_description
1 polymer ?
#
loop_
_entity_poly.entity_id
_entity_poly.type
_entity_poly.pdbx_seq_one_letter_code
_entity_poly.pdbx_strand_id
1 'polypeptide(L)'
;MGLKDSVLRLSVACSIALMPLHLNADYLKFDKDLTHIKEKKSNNFEQFYKNLCERIYIDTKFNFLTLAHNQKLIKDENEAEKIKKQIKVLDKVIDTAQKRINNKNQEMFIKDNEKVFYACVALKNILNEMLDEDFMKIVGKMSKEELNNIDIVKYAKGVLKAQMDSQNV
;
A
#
# COMPACT_ATOMS: atom_id res chain seq x y z
N MET A 1 27.68 5.82 2.75
CA MET A 1 26.25 6.11 3.00
C MET A 1 25.55 4.78 3.18
N GLY A 2 25.08 4.47 4.39
CA GLY A 2 24.75 3.08 4.77
C GLY A 2 23.40 2.62 4.21
N LEU A 3 23.27 1.32 3.92
CA LEU A 3 22.03 0.66 3.51
C LEU A 3 20.83 0.99 4.44
N LYS A 4 21.12 1.30 5.71
CA LYS A 4 20.13 1.68 6.73
C LYS A 4 19.50 3.06 6.45
N ASP A 5 20.28 4.02 5.96
CA ASP A 5 19.79 5.38 5.68
C ASP A 5 18.89 5.41 4.44
N SER A 6 19.18 4.58 3.43
CA SER A 6 18.35 4.48 2.22
C SER A 6 17.02 3.78 2.49
N VAL A 7 17.02 2.75 3.35
CA VAL A 7 15.80 2.02 3.75
C VAL A 7 14.87 2.89 4.58
N LEU A 8 15.40 3.67 5.53
CA LEU A 8 14.63 4.62 6.34
C LEU A 8 13.98 5.69 5.47
N ARG A 9 14.76 6.36 4.60
CA ARG A 9 14.26 7.40 3.70
C ARG A 9 13.18 6.89 2.75
N LEU A 10 13.34 5.68 2.22
CA LEU A 10 12.37 5.08 1.30
C LEU A 10 11.10 4.61 2.03
N SER A 11 11.21 4.10 3.25
CA SER A 11 10.06 3.69 4.08
C SER A 11 9.22 4.88 4.56
N VAL A 12 9.88 5.98 4.92
CA VAL A 12 9.25 7.26 5.25
C VAL A 12 8.58 7.86 4.01
N ALA A 13 9.25 7.82 2.86
CA ALA A 13 8.67 8.28 1.59
C ALA A 13 7.43 7.47 1.17
N CYS A 14 7.42 6.15 1.38
CA CYS A 14 6.24 5.31 1.13
C CYS A 14 5.09 5.66 2.09
N SER A 15 5.39 5.94 3.36
CA SER A 15 4.40 6.32 4.37
C SER A 15 3.79 7.70 4.09
N ILE A 16 4.60 8.64 3.61
CA ILE A 16 4.15 10.00 3.23
C ILE A 16 3.35 9.96 1.93
N ALA A 17 3.73 9.12 0.97
CA ALA A 17 3.13 9.12 -0.35
C ALA A 17 1.79 8.35 -0.43
N LEU A 18 1.53 7.43 0.51
CA LEU A 18 0.30 6.63 0.57
C LEU A 18 -0.85 7.25 1.39
N MET A 19 -0.70 8.47 1.89
CA MET A 19 -1.79 9.22 2.52
C MET A 19 -2.44 10.18 1.50
N PRO A 20 -3.66 9.92 1.00
CA PRO A 20 -4.48 11.01 0.50
C PRO A 20 -5.51 11.41 1.55
N LEU A 21 -5.64 12.74 1.71
CA LEU A 21 -6.69 13.49 2.41
C LEU A 21 -6.39 13.84 3.89
N HIS A 22 -5.84 15.06 4.05
CA HIS A 22 -5.85 15.92 5.25
C HIS A 22 -5.79 15.26 6.62
N LEU A 23 -4.62 15.07 7.23
CA LEU A 23 -4.51 14.98 8.70
C LEU A 23 -3.21 15.61 9.22
N ASN A 24 -3.39 16.81 9.80
CA ASN A 24 -2.67 17.51 10.86
C ASN A 24 -1.13 17.50 10.94
N ALA A 25 -0.63 18.72 11.18
CA ALA A 25 0.76 19.15 11.39
C ALA A 25 1.52 18.47 12.55
N ASP A 26 1.00 17.41 13.16
CA ASP A 26 1.71 16.64 14.20
C ASP A 26 2.84 15.77 13.62
N TYR A 27 2.88 15.53 12.30
CA TYR A 27 3.99 14.82 11.65
C TYR A 27 5.27 15.66 11.52
N LEU A 28 5.21 17.00 11.65
CA LEU A 28 6.41 17.84 11.76
C LEU A 28 7.14 17.66 13.10
N LYS A 29 6.52 16.99 14.08
CA LYS A 29 7.18 16.61 15.34
C LYS A 29 8.03 15.34 15.20
N PHE A 30 7.82 14.52 14.17
CA PHE A 30 8.67 13.34 13.90
C PHE A 30 10.14 13.72 13.62
N ASP A 31 10.38 14.92 13.07
CA ASP A 31 11.73 15.41 12.78
C ASP A 31 12.55 15.71 14.06
N LYS A 32 11.87 16.10 15.15
CA LYS A 32 12.49 16.28 16.48
C LYS A 32 12.72 14.97 17.23
N ASP A 33 11.88 13.96 17.00
CA ASP A 33 12.04 12.65 17.63
C ASP A 33 13.10 11.79 16.94
N LEU A 34 13.39 12.03 15.65
CA LEU A 34 14.47 11.38 14.90
C LEU A 34 15.86 11.68 15.48
N THR A 35 16.07 12.82 16.13
CA THR A 35 17.32 13.13 16.85
C THR A 35 17.52 12.27 18.10
N HIS A 36 16.44 11.85 18.78
CA HIS A 36 16.51 10.97 19.95
C HIS A 36 16.68 9.48 19.60
N ILE A 37 16.33 9.07 18.38
CA ILE A 37 16.46 7.68 17.92
C ILE A 37 17.94 7.27 17.72
N LYS A 38 18.87 8.23 17.63
CA LYS A 38 20.31 7.93 17.50
C LYS A 38 20.93 7.24 18.72
N GLU A 39 20.32 7.35 19.91
CA GLU A 39 20.91 6.86 21.17
C GLU A 39 20.31 5.54 21.71
N LYS A 40 19.10 5.13 21.29
CA LYS A 40 18.51 3.83 21.70
C LYS A 40 18.74 2.74 20.64
N LYS A 41 20.00 2.34 20.44
CA LYS A 41 20.39 1.30 19.49
C LYS A 41 20.09 -0.11 20.02
N SER A 42 19.21 -0.82 19.31
CA SER A 42 19.29 -2.25 18.92
C SER A 42 17.94 -2.97 19.05
N ASN A 43 17.20 -2.85 20.15
CA ASN A 43 15.96 -3.63 20.33
C ASN A 43 14.68 -3.00 19.74
N ASN A 44 14.74 -1.76 19.25
CA ASN A 44 13.53 -1.03 18.83
C ASN A 44 13.33 -0.96 17.31
N PHE A 45 14.31 -1.40 16.50
CA PHE A 45 14.20 -1.30 15.03
C PHE A 45 13.24 -2.34 14.45
N GLU A 46 13.32 -3.59 14.91
CA GLU A 46 12.44 -4.66 14.44
C GLU A 46 10.97 -4.32 14.76
N GLN A 47 10.71 -3.91 16.01
CA GLN A 47 9.38 -3.49 16.43
C GLN A 47 8.89 -2.25 15.69
N PHE A 48 9.76 -1.25 15.50
CA PHE A 48 9.44 -0.08 14.67
C PHE A 48 9.07 -0.47 13.24
N TYR A 49 9.85 -1.35 12.61
CA TYR A 49 9.62 -1.80 11.24
C TYR A 49 8.29 -2.56 11.12
N LYS A 50 8.03 -3.49 12.03
CA LYS A 50 6.77 -4.24 12.11
C LYS A 50 5.57 -3.30 12.28
N ASN A 51 5.67 -2.33 13.19
CA ASN A 51 4.63 -1.32 13.40
C ASN A 51 4.40 -0.46 12.15
N LEU A 52 5.47 -0.13 11.41
CA LEU A 52 5.37 0.63 10.17
C LEU A 52 4.63 -0.17 9.09
N CYS A 53 5.00 -1.43 8.88
CA CYS A 53 4.33 -2.32 7.94
C CYS A 53 2.87 -2.55 8.31
N GLU A 54 2.58 -2.75 9.59
CA GLU A 54 1.21 -2.93 10.08
C GLU A 54 0.37 -1.66 9.87
N ARG A 55 0.94 -0.47 10.10
CA ARG A 55 0.24 0.79 9.85
C ARG A 55 -0.07 0.99 8.37
N ILE A 56 0.90 0.75 7.48
CA ILE A 56 0.69 0.80 6.03
C ILE A 56 -0.42 -0.19 5.63
N TYR A 57 -0.39 -1.41 6.17
CA TYR A 57 -1.40 -2.42 5.92
C TYR A 57 -2.81 -1.98 6.35
N ILE A 58 -2.94 -1.45 7.57
CA ILE A 58 -4.23 -0.98 8.11
C ILE A 58 -4.78 0.18 7.28
N ASP A 59 -3.96 1.21 7.00
CA ASP A 59 -4.37 2.38 6.23
C ASP A 59 -4.78 1.98 4.80
N THR A 60 -4.00 1.09 4.17
CA THR A 60 -4.28 0.57 2.84
C THR A 60 -5.56 -0.26 2.82
N LYS A 61 -5.77 -1.12 3.83
CA LYS A 61 -6.99 -1.92 3.97
C LYS A 61 -8.21 -1.04 4.16
N PHE A 62 -8.13 -0.02 5.01
CA PHE A 62 -9.22 0.93 5.22
C PHE A 62 -9.60 1.66 3.92
N ASN A 63 -8.60 2.14 3.18
CA ASN A 63 -8.81 2.79 1.88
C ASN A 63 -9.43 1.83 0.86
N PHE A 64 -8.93 0.60 0.78
CA PHE A 64 -9.49 -0.43 -0.08
C PHE A 64 -10.97 -0.68 0.25
N LEU A 65 -11.32 -0.90 1.51
CA LEU A 65 -12.70 -1.16 1.93
C LEU A 65 -13.62 0.04 1.62
N THR A 66 -13.13 1.26 1.88
CA THR A 66 -13.89 2.49 1.62
C THR A 66 -14.17 2.66 0.14
N LEU A 67 -13.17 2.43 -0.72
CA LEU A 67 -13.29 2.58 -2.17
C LEU A 67 -14.12 1.45 -2.79
N ALA A 68 -13.93 0.20 -2.36
CA ALA A 68 -14.70 -0.93 -2.83
C ALA A 68 -16.19 -0.82 -2.45
N HIS A 69 -16.50 -0.23 -1.29
CA HIS A 69 -17.88 0.06 -0.89
C HIS A 69 -18.53 1.18 -1.71
N ASN A 70 -17.75 2.22 -2.00
CA ASN A 70 -18.22 3.43 -2.69
C ASN A 70 -17.74 3.49 -4.15
N GLN A 71 -17.50 2.32 -4.75
CA GLN A 71 -16.85 2.24 -6.05
C GLN A 71 -17.71 2.93 -7.09
N LYS A 72 -17.13 3.93 -7.76
CA LYS A 72 -17.76 4.71 -8.82
C LYS A 72 -16.77 4.92 -9.95
N LEU A 73 -17.29 4.95 -11.18
CA LEU A 73 -16.48 5.33 -12.33
C LEU A 73 -16.08 6.81 -12.21
N ILE A 74 -14.78 7.08 -12.36
CA ILE A 74 -14.23 8.43 -12.32
C ILE A 74 -14.19 8.99 -13.73
N LYS A 75 -15.07 9.97 -13.99
CA LYS A 75 -15.18 10.67 -15.29
C LYS A 75 -14.44 12.01 -15.33
N ASP A 76 -14.18 12.61 -14.17
CA ASP A 76 -13.46 13.88 -14.08
C ASP A 76 -11.96 13.65 -14.34
N GLU A 77 -11.42 14.36 -15.34
CA GLU A 77 -10.02 14.19 -15.76
C GLU A 77 -9.03 14.56 -14.65
N ASN A 78 -9.34 15.58 -13.84
CA ASN A 78 -8.47 16.01 -12.75
C ASN A 78 -8.43 14.96 -11.61
N GLU A 79 -9.58 14.38 -11.27
CA GLU A 79 -9.71 13.27 -10.32
C GLU A 79 -8.99 12.02 -10.84
N ALA A 80 -9.16 11.70 -12.13
CA ALA A 80 -8.45 10.61 -12.78
C ALA A 80 -6.92 10.79 -12.74
N GLU A 81 -6.41 12.01 -12.97
CA GLU A 81 -4.97 12.29 -12.89
C GLU A 81 -4.43 12.14 -11.46
N LYS A 82 -5.21 12.55 -10.44
CA LYS A 82 -4.85 12.33 -9.03
C LYS A 82 -4.76 10.85 -8.70
N ILE A 83 -5.72 10.04 -9.17
CA ILE A 83 -5.70 8.58 -8.98
C ILE A 83 -4.50 7.96 -9.69
N LYS A 84 -4.20 8.36 -10.93
CA LYS A 84 -2.99 7.91 -11.65
C LYS A 84 -1.70 8.23 -10.90
N LYS A 85 -1.63 9.38 -10.22
CA LYS A 85 -0.48 9.74 -9.35
C LYS A 85 -0.39 8.81 -8.13
N GLN A 86 -1.51 8.46 -7.51
CA GLN A 86 -1.55 7.50 -6.39
C GLN A 86 -1.15 6.08 -6.83
N ILE A 87 -1.62 5.63 -8.00
CA ILE A 87 -1.21 4.33 -8.58
C ILE A 87 0.30 4.28 -8.76
N LYS A 88 0.93 5.33 -9.29
CA LYS A 88 2.40 5.41 -9.43
C LYS A 88 3.15 5.34 -8.09
N VAL A 89 2.54 5.83 -7.01
CA VAL A 89 3.11 5.68 -5.66
C VAL A 89 3.00 4.23 -5.21
N LEU A 90 1.81 3.63 -5.37
CA LEU A 90 1.57 2.24 -5.02
C LEU A 90 2.54 1.30 -5.76
N ASP A 91 2.80 1.55 -7.04
CA ASP A 91 3.81 0.79 -7.82
C ASP A 91 5.17 0.80 -7.14
N LYS A 92 5.65 1.97 -6.69
CA LYS A 92 6.94 2.08 -5.99
C LYS A 92 6.94 1.31 -4.67
N VAL A 93 5.82 1.31 -3.94
CA VAL A 93 5.70 0.58 -2.67
C VAL A 93 5.67 -0.92 -2.93
N ILE A 94 4.91 -1.37 -3.92
CA ILE A 94 4.82 -2.78 -4.36
C ILE A 94 6.21 -3.28 -4.78
N ASP A 95 6.90 -2.55 -5.65
CA ASP A 95 8.25 -2.89 -6.10
C ASP A 95 9.24 -2.98 -4.93
N THR A 96 9.14 -2.04 -3.99
CA THR A 96 10.00 -2.01 -2.82
C THR A 96 9.73 -3.21 -1.91
N ALA A 97 8.45 -3.49 -1.62
CA ALA A 97 8.05 -4.63 -0.80
C ALA A 97 8.48 -5.95 -1.45
N GLN A 98 8.29 -6.11 -2.76
CA GLN A 98 8.71 -7.29 -3.51
C GLN A 98 10.23 -7.50 -3.46
N LYS A 99 11.03 -6.44 -3.64
CA LYS A 99 12.49 -6.51 -3.52
C LYS A 99 12.92 -6.94 -2.12
N ARG A 100 12.21 -6.50 -1.08
CA ARG A 100 12.49 -6.87 0.32
C ARG A 100 12.09 -8.30 0.65
N ILE A 101 10.95 -8.78 0.13
CA ILE A 101 10.54 -10.19 0.23
C ILE A 101 11.62 -11.11 -0.34
N ASN A 102 12.19 -10.74 -1.50
CA ASN A 102 13.21 -11.53 -2.18
C ASN A 102 14.63 -11.34 -1.60
N ASN A 103 14.80 -10.49 -0.59
CA ASN A 103 16.12 -10.19 -0.02
C ASN A 103 16.44 -11.13 1.15
N LYS A 104 17.41 -12.03 0.95
CA LYS A 104 17.91 -12.98 1.95
C LYS A 104 18.40 -12.31 3.25
N ASN A 105 18.84 -11.05 3.18
CA ASN A 105 19.28 -10.31 4.37
C ASN A 105 18.12 -9.74 5.22
N GLN A 106 16.87 -9.92 4.79
CA GLN A 106 15.67 -9.39 5.44
C GLN A 106 14.62 -10.47 5.71
N GLU A 107 15.03 -11.75 5.81
CA GLU A 107 14.13 -12.89 5.99
C GLU A 107 13.18 -12.72 7.19
N MET A 108 13.65 -12.10 8.28
CA MET A 108 12.84 -11.85 9.48
C MET A 108 11.61 -10.96 9.23
N PHE A 109 11.58 -10.20 8.14
CA PHE A 109 10.51 -9.26 7.78
C PHE A 109 9.70 -9.71 6.55
N ILE A 110 9.89 -10.93 6.05
CA ILE A 110 9.19 -11.39 4.83
C ILE A 110 7.67 -11.23 4.99
N LYS A 111 7.10 -11.74 6.09
CA LYS A 111 5.65 -11.68 6.35
C LYS A 111 5.12 -10.24 6.43
N ASP A 112 5.88 -9.34 7.03
CA ASP A 112 5.51 -7.93 7.15
C ASP A 112 5.51 -7.24 5.78
N ASN A 113 6.51 -7.55 4.94
CA ASN A 113 6.57 -7.05 3.57
C ASN A 113 5.49 -7.67 2.66
N GLU A 114 5.17 -8.95 2.83
CA GLU A 114 4.07 -9.61 2.11
C GLU A 114 2.73 -8.95 2.39
N LYS A 115 2.43 -8.62 3.66
CA LYS A 115 1.22 -7.88 4.01
C LYS A 115 1.12 -6.56 3.26
N VAL A 116 2.19 -5.76 3.28
CA VAL A 116 2.23 -4.47 2.58
C VAL A 116 2.08 -4.67 1.07
N PHE A 117 2.83 -5.61 0.50
CA PHE A 117 2.80 -5.94 -0.92
C PHE A 117 1.37 -6.25 -1.38
N TYR A 118 0.71 -7.23 -0.74
CA TYR A 118 -0.62 -7.65 -1.14
C TYR A 118 -1.68 -6.57 -0.89
N ALA A 119 -1.62 -5.84 0.23
CA ALA A 119 -2.57 -4.76 0.45
C ALA A 119 -2.45 -3.64 -0.59
N CYS A 120 -1.22 -3.25 -0.96
CA CYS A 120 -1.00 -2.23 -1.98
C CYS A 120 -1.43 -2.72 -3.37
N VAL A 121 -1.21 -4.00 -3.71
CA VAL A 121 -1.72 -4.61 -4.94
C VAL A 121 -3.25 -4.54 -4.99
N ALA A 122 -3.93 -4.89 -3.91
CA ALA A 122 -5.39 -4.83 -3.83
C ALA A 122 -5.91 -3.39 -4.01
N LEU A 123 -5.34 -2.42 -3.30
CA LEU A 123 -5.75 -1.01 -3.41
C LEU A 123 -5.48 -0.46 -4.82
N LYS A 124 -4.32 -0.77 -5.41
CA LYS A 124 -4.00 -0.39 -6.79
C LYS A 124 -5.05 -0.95 -7.75
N ASN A 125 -5.48 -2.19 -7.55
CA ASN A 125 -6.46 -2.82 -8.42
C ASN A 125 -7.81 -2.08 -8.39
N ILE A 126 -8.36 -1.80 -7.21
CA ILE A 126 -9.61 -1.01 -7.09
C ILE A 126 -9.48 0.37 -7.75
N LEU A 127 -8.34 1.04 -7.58
CA LEU A 127 -8.11 2.34 -8.22
C LEU A 127 -8.06 2.24 -9.76
N ASN A 128 -7.49 1.17 -10.30
CA ASN A 128 -7.52 0.91 -11.75
C ASN A 128 -8.94 0.61 -12.23
N GLU A 129 -9.69 -0.23 -11.51
CA GLU A 129 -11.08 -0.54 -11.83
C GLU A 129 -11.95 0.72 -11.87
N MET A 130 -11.76 1.66 -10.92
CA MET A 130 -12.47 2.95 -10.90
C MET A 130 -12.16 3.86 -12.10
N LEU A 131 -11.06 3.62 -12.82
CA LEU A 131 -10.69 4.30 -14.06
C LEU A 131 -11.12 3.54 -15.33
N ASP A 132 -11.57 2.30 -15.20
CA ASP A 132 -11.96 1.42 -16.29
C ASP A 132 -13.48 1.43 -16.45
N GLU A 133 -13.94 2.07 -17.52
CA GLU A 133 -15.36 2.20 -17.81
C GLU A 133 -16.03 0.87 -18.12
N ASP A 134 -15.34 -0.04 -18.82
CA ASP A 134 -15.91 -1.31 -19.25
C ASP A 134 -16.00 -2.27 -18.08
N PHE A 135 -14.98 -2.28 -17.21
CA PHE A 135 -15.02 -3.05 -15.97
C PHE A 135 -16.17 -2.60 -15.06
N MET A 136 -16.31 -1.28 -14.84
CA MET A 136 -17.35 -0.74 -13.95
C MET A 136 -18.77 -1.00 -14.46
N LYS A 137 -18.98 -1.11 -15.78
CA LYS A 137 -20.26 -1.51 -16.36
C LYS A 137 -20.64 -2.96 -16.05
N ILE A 138 -19.65 -3.84 -15.89
CA ILE A 138 -19.84 -5.28 -15.70
C ILE A 138 -19.97 -5.64 -14.21
N VAL A 139 -19.04 -5.16 -13.38
CA VAL A 139 -18.89 -5.63 -11.99
C VAL A 139 -19.59 -4.72 -11.00
N GLY A 140 -19.59 -3.39 -11.24
CA GLY A 140 -20.13 -2.43 -10.29
C GLY A 140 -19.39 -2.43 -8.95
N LYS A 141 -20.10 -2.03 -7.87
CA LYS A 141 -19.54 -1.95 -6.51
C LYS A 141 -19.73 -3.27 -5.74
N MET A 142 -18.84 -3.55 -4.80
CA MET A 142 -18.99 -4.70 -3.89
C MET A 142 -20.14 -4.48 -2.90
N SER A 143 -20.91 -5.55 -2.66
CA SER A 143 -21.95 -5.57 -1.65
C SER A 143 -21.36 -5.52 -0.23
N LYS A 144 -22.18 -5.11 0.75
CA LYS A 144 -21.76 -5.06 2.16
C LYS A 144 -21.41 -6.45 2.72
N GLU A 145 -22.10 -7.49 2.24
CA GLU A 145 -21.87 -8.88 2.64
C GLU A 145 -20.53 -9.41 2.11
N GLU A 146 -20.16 -9.06 0.87
CA GLU A 146 -18.85 -9.37 0.31
C GLU A 146 -17.73 -8.67 1.08
N LEU A 147 -17.90 -7.38 1.39
CA LEU A 147 -16.90 -6.59 2.10
C LEU A 147 -16.69 -7.03 3.56
N ASN A 148 -17.74 -7.49 4.25
CA ASN A 148 -17.60 -7.97 5.62
C ASN A 148 -16.70 -9.21 5.73
N ASN A 149 -16.63 -10.00 4.66
CA ASN A 149 -15.87 -11.25 4.60
C ASN A 149 -14.59 -11.14 3.76
N ILE A 150 -14.24 -9.95 3.29
CA ILE A 150 -13.13 -9.79 2.35
C ILE A 150 -11.78 -9.94 3.05
N ASP A 151 -11.01 -10.92 2.58
CA ASP A 151 -9.59 -11.02 2.86
C ASP A 151 -8.83 -10.31 1.73
N ILE A 152 -8.31 -9.11 2.04
CA ILE A 152 -7.59 -8.28 1.09
C ILE A 152 -6.33 -8.96 0.52
N VAL A 153 -5.69 -9.84 1.30
CA VAL A 153 -4.52 -10.60 0.84
C VAL A 153 -4.95 -11.67 -0.13
N LYS A 154 -6.04 -12.39 0.16
CA LYS A 154 -6.61 -13.38 -0.76
C LYS A 154 -7.10 -12.73 -2.06
N TYR A 155 -7.75 -11.58 -1.96
CA TYR A 155 -8.17 -10.77 -3.11
C TYR A 155 -6.97 -10.41 -3.99
N ALA A 156 -5.90 -9.85 -3.41
CA ALA A 156 -4.69 -9.46 -4.14
C ALA A 156 -4.03 -10.65 -4.86
N LYS A 157 -3.99 -11.83 -4.21
CA LYS A 157 -3.49 -13.06 -4.85
C LYS A 157 -4.33 -13.48 -6.05
N GLY A 158 -5.65 -13.32 -5.96
CA GLY A 158 -6.57 -13.54 -7.08
C GLY A 158 -6.29 -12.61 -8.26
N VAL A 159 -6.09 -11.32 -7.98
CA VAL A 159 -5.72 -10.31 -9.01
C VAL A 159 -4.42 -10.70 -9.72
N LEU A 160 -3.37 -11.02 -8.97
CA LEU A 160 -2.07 -11.39 -9.55
C LEU A 160 -2.18 -12.66 -10.40
N LYS A 161 -2.94 -13.66 -9.94
CA LYS A 161 -3.17 -14.88 -10.71
C LYS A 161 -3.85 -14.57 -12.05
N ALA A 162 -4.92 -13.76 -12.03
CA ALA A 162 -5.62 -13.36 -13.25
C ALA A 162 -4.71 -12.61 -14.24
N GLN A 163 -3.84 -11.72 -13.73
CA GLN A 163 -2.85 -11.01 -14.57
C GLN A 163 -1.84 -11.97 -15.21
N MET A 164 -1.33 -12.96 -14.47
CA MET A 164 -0.43 -13.96 -15.03
C MET A 164 -1.11 -14.84 -16.07
N ASP A 165 -2.35 -15.26 -15.82
CA ASP A 165 -3.13 -16.08 -16.75
C ASP A 165 -3.41 -15.30 -18.05
N SER A 166 -3.70 -14.00 -17.99
CA SER A 166 -3.92 -13.14 -19.17
C SER A 166 -2.67 -12.88 -20.03
N GLN A 167 -1.46 -13.09 -19.48
CA GLN A 167 -0.20 -12.89 -20.22
C GLN A 167 0.27 -14.16 -20.94
N ASN A 168 -0.35 -15.31 -20.64
CA ASN A 168 -0.02 -16.62 -21.21
C ASN A 168 -1.04 -17.07 -22.28
N VAL A 169 -1.93 -16.17 -22.71
CA VAL A 169 -2.91 -16.34 -23.80
C VAL A 169 -2.47 -15.50 -24.99
#